data_AF-A0A5K1C7B5-F1
#
_entry.id   AF-A0A5K1C7B5-F1
#
_cell.length_a   1.000
_cell.length_b   1.000
_cell.length_c   1.000
_cell.angle_alpha   90.00
_cell.angle_beta   90.00
_cell.angle_gamma   90.00
#
_symmetry.space_group_name_H-M   'P 1'
#
loop_
_entity.id
_entity.type
_entity.pdbx_description
1 polymer ?
#
loop_
_entity_poly.entity_id
_entity_poly.type
_entity_poly.pdbx_seq_one_letter_code
_entity_poly.pdbx_strand_id
1 'polypeptide(L)' 'AASSLNSSYCYILHSGSTVFTWSGSLTTTEDQELVERLLDVIK' A
#
# COMPACT_ATOMS: atom_id res chain seq x y z
N ALA A 1 -3.92 -12.65 -11.64
CA ALA A 1 -2.53 -12.14 -11.72
C ALA A 1 -2.50 -10.72 -11.16
N ALA A 2 -1.48 -10.34 -10.40
CA ALA A 2 -1.33 -9.00 -9.86
C ALA A 2 -0.70 -8.03 -10.90
N SER A 3 -1.24 -8.03 -12.12
CA SER A 3 -0.67 -7.30 -13.27
C SER A 3 -0.74 -5.77 -13.13
N SER A 4 -1.51 -5.28 -12.16
CA SER A 4 -1.66 -3.84 -11.88
C SER A 4 -0.65 -3.31 -10.85
N LEU A 5 0.03 -4.20 -10.12
CA LEU A 5 1.02 -3.80 -9.12
C LEU A 5 2.35 -3.49 -9.81
N ASN A 6 2.96 -2.37 -9.43
CA ASN A 6 4.27 -1.95 -9.90
C ASN A 6 5.21 -1.76 -8.70
N SER A 7 6.42 -2.31 -8.79
CA SER A 7 7.43 -2.28 -7.72
C SER A 7 7.88 -0.88 -7.28
N SER A 8 7.57 0.18 -8.02
CA SER A 8 7.89 1.56 -7.67
C SER A 8 6.85 2.26 -6.79
N TYR A 9 5.75 1.60 -6.41
CA TYR A 9 4.68 2.22 -5.63
C TYR A 9 4.22 1.35 -4.47
N CYS A 10 3.63 1.99 -3.46
CA CYS A 10 2.88 1.33 -2.40
C CYS A 10 1.38 1.39 -2.73
N TYR A 11 0.64 0.35 -2.35
CA TYR A 11 -0.79 0.22 -2.65
C TYR A 11 -1.54 -0.17 -1.38
N ILE A 12 -2.75 0.37 -1.26
CA ILE A 12 -3.72 -0.01 -0.23
C ILE A 12 -4.87 -0.72 -0.93
N LEU A 13 -5.14 -1.95 -0.53
CA LEU A 13 -6.24 -2.75 -1.04
C LEU A 13 -7.30 -2.90 0.05
N HIS A 14 -8.46 -2.31 -0.20
CA HIS A 14 -9.61 -2.43 0.66
C HIS A 14 -10.50 -3.59 0.19
N SER A 15 -10.59 -4.67 0.99
CA SER A 15 -11.37 -5.86 0.68
C SER A 15 -12.47 -6.07 1.73
N GLY A 16 -13.45 -5.16 1.72
CA GLY A 16 -14.59 -5.20 2.66
C GLY A 16 -14.18 -4.72 4.05
N SER A 17 -14.11 -5.62 5.03
CA SER A 17 -13.70 -5.30 6.40
C SER A 17 -12.19 -5.41 6.65
N THR A 18 -11.44 -5.86 5.65
CA THR A 18 -9.99 -6.08 5.75
C THR A 18 -9.25 -5.15 4.79
N VAL A 19 -8.21 -4.51 5.30
CA VAL A 19 -7.33 -3.64 4.53
C VAL A 19 -5.95 -4.28 4.47
N PHE A 20 -5.39 -4.36 3.27
CA PHE A 20 -4.05 -4.86 3.03
C PHE A 20 -3.18 -3.74 2.48
N THR A 21 -1.92 -3.70 2.91
CA THR A 21 -0.88 -2.87 2.30
C THR A 21 0.08 -3.74 1.50
N TRP A 22 0.53 -3.20 0.37
CA TRP A 22 1.60 -3.79 -0.41
C TRP A 22 2.63 -2.72 -0.72
N SER A 23 3.89 -3.02 -0.44
CA SER A 23 5.02 -2.12 -0.69
C SER A 23 5.84 -2.67 -1.85
N GLY A 24 6.00 -1.86 -2.89
CA GLY A 24 6.86 -2.19 -4.00
C GLY A 24 8.32 -2.28 -3.58
N SER A 25 9.10 -3.17 -4.21
CA SER A 25 10.49 -3.40 -3.83
C SER A 25 11.44 -2.21 -4.10
N LEU A 26 10.99 -1.22 -4.87
CA LEU A 26 11.74 0.00 -5.21
C LEU A 26 11.24 1.23 -4.44
N THR A 27 10.28 1.08 -3.53
CA THR A 27 9.76 2.20 -2.74
C THR A 27 10.71 2.56 -1.60
N THR A 28 10.70 3.82 -1.21
CA THR A 28 11.51 4.29 -0.07
C THR A 28 10.81 3.99 1.25
N THR A 29 11.56 4.05 2.35
CA THR A 29 10.97 3.94 3.69
C THR A 29 9.92 5.03 3.94
N GLU A 30 10.14 6.24 3.42
CA GLU A 30 9.17 7.34 3.54
C GLU A 30 7.85 7.03 2.82
N ASP A 31 7.89 6.42 1.63
CA ASP A 31 6.69 6.00 0.90
C ASP A 31 5.89 4.93 1.69
N GLN A 32 6.61 4.02 2.35
CA GLN A 32 6.01 2.94 3.14
C GLN A 32 5.36 3.49 4.42
N GLU A 33 6.07 4.34 5.15
CA GLU A 33 5.55 5.02 6.35
C GLU A 33 4.34 5.91 6.00
N LEU A 34 4.36 6.56 4.83
CA LEU A 34 3.23 7.36 4.36
C LEU A 34 1.98 6.49 4.15
N VAL A 35 2.12 5.33 3.51
CA VAL A 35 1.00 4.40 3.31
C VAL A 35 0.42 3.89 4.64
N GLU A 36 1.29 3.58 5.61
CA GLU A 36 0.84 3.13 6.94
C GLU A 36 0.06 4.24 7.67
N ARG A 37 0.51 5.50 7.56
CA ARG A 37 -0.23 6.65 8.11
C ARG A 37 -1.56 6.89 7.41
N LEU A 38 -1.65 6.64 6.11
CA LEU A 38 -2.90 6.76 5.36
C LEU A 38 -3.94 5.72 5.80
N LEU A 39 -3.53 4.57 6.34
CA LEU A 39 -4.48 3.57 6.86
C LEU A 39 -5.34 4.11 8.02
N ASP A 40 -4.82 5.05 8.82
CA ASP A 40 -5.56 5.68 9.91
C ASP A 40 -6.70 6.58 9.38
N VAL A 41 -6.52 7.14 8.18
CA VAL A 41 -7.52 7.99 7.51
C VAL A 41 -8.60 7.17 6.79
N ILE A 42 -8.23 5.97 6.32
CA ILE A 42 -9.10 5.12 5.49
C ILE A 42 -9.98 4.18 6.34
N LYS A 43 -9.60 3.92 7.60
CA LYS A 43 -10.36 3.11 8.56
C LYS A 43 -11.62 3.78 9.09
#